data_AF-A0A2V5R0J7-F1
#
_entry.id   AF-A0A2V5R0J7-F1
#
_cell.length_a   1.000
_cell.length_b   1.000
_cell.length_c   1.000
_cell.angle_alpha   90.00
_cell.angle_beta   90.00
_cell.angle_gamma   90.00
#
_symmetry.space_group_name_H-M   'P 1'
#
loop_
_entity.id
_entity.type
_entity.pdbx_description
1 polymer ?
#
loop_
_entity_poly.entity_id
_entity_poly.type
_entity_poly.pdbx_seq_one_letter_code
_entity_poly.pdbx_strand_id
1 'polypeptide(L)' 'MLSSVGLLLLCSAVCLHAQKTPAPAGASEGEKMERQMWADFKAKNWKAVESKIAEGFQSIHPDGARDRAGEIN' A
#
# COMPACT_ATOMS: atom_id res chain seq x y z
N MET A 1 7.95 -34.30 -8.29
CA MET A 1 7.19 -33.22 -7.61
C MET A 1 7.86 -32.71 -6.33
N LEU A 2 8.58 -33.53 -5.54
CA LEU A 2 9.31 -33.05 -4.34
C LEU A 2 10.43 -32.02 -4.63
N SER A 3 11.03 -32.05 -5.82
CA SER A 3 12.14 -31.15 -6.20
C SER A 3 11.72 -29.68 -6.39
N SER A 4 10.49 -29.43 -6.84
CA SER A 4 9.98 -28.07 -7.11
C SER A 4 9.61 -27.32 -5.84
N VAL A 5 9.13 -28.01 -4.80
CA VAL A 5 8.77 -27.41 -3.50
C VAL A 5 10.03 -26.99 -2.73
N GLY A 6 11.10 -27.80 -2.79
CA GLY A 6 12.40 -27.45 -2.19
C GLY A 6 13.02 -26.19 -2.80
N LEU A 7 12.91 -26.02 -4.13
CA LEU A 7 13.39 -24.83 -4.83
C LEU A 7 12.60 -23.57 -4.43
N LEU A 8 11.27 -23.67 -4.29
CA LEU A 8 10.40 -22.59 -3.82
C LEU A 8 10.69 -22.16 -2.36
N LEU A 9 10.99 -23.13 -1.49
CA LEU A 9 11.36 -22.86 -0.09
C LEU A 9 12.73 -22.16 0.03
N LEU A 10 13.71 -22.55 -0.80
CA LEU A 10 15.02 -21.91 -0.86
C LEU A 10 14.96 -20.47 -1.41
N CYS A 11 14.14 -20.20 -2.44
CA CYS A 11 13.94 -18.84 -2.95
C CYS A 11 13.32 -17.90 -1.91
N SER A 12 12.36 -18.40 -1.11
CA SER A 12 11.69 -17.60 -0.08
C SER A 12 12.63 -17.15 1.05
N ALA A 13 13.60 -18.00 1.42
CA ALA A 13 14.57 -17.68 2.48
C ALA A 13 15.57 -16.58 2.10
N VAL A 14 15.89 -16.44 0.80
CA VAL A 14 16.74 -15.36 0.27
C VAL A 14 16.00 -14.02 0.27
N CYS A 15 14.71 -14.02 -0.06
CA CYS A 15 13.87 -12.82 -0.02
C CYS A 15 13.69 -12.28 1.42
N LEU A 16 13.66 -13.16 2.43
CA LEU A 16 13.48 -12.78 3.83
C LEU A 16 14.72 -12.08 4.43
N HIS A 17 15.93 -12.43 3.97
CA HIS A 17 17.18 -11.82 4.44
C HIS A 17 17.45 -10.42 3.85
N ALA A 18 16.74 -10.02 2.78
CA ALA A 18 16.85 -8.69 2.20
C ALA A 18 16.14 -7.60 3.03
N GLN A 19 15.38 -7.97 4.06
CA GLN A 19 14.67 -7.05 4.94
C GLN A 19 15.52 -6.65 6.15
N LYS A 20 16.70 -6.05 5.92
CA LYS A 20 17.40 -5.34 7.00
C LYS A 20 17.85 -3.97 6.54
N THR A 21 17.07 -2.96 6.92
CA THR A 21 17.55 -1.58 7.00
C THR A 21 16.88 -0.90 8.19
N PRO A 22 17.62 -0.33 9.15
CA PRO A 22 17.04 0.51 10.19
C PRO A 22 16.38 1.72 9.52
N ALA A 23 15.14 2.05 9.89
CA ALA A 23 14.52 3.28 9.44
C ALA A 23 15.38 4.48 9.90
N PRO A 24 15.85 5.36 9.00
CA PRO A 24 16.61 6.54 9.38
C PRO A 24 15.74 7.53 10.17
N ALA A 25 16.38 8.40 10.95
CA ALA A 25 15.73 9.58 11.52
C ALA A 25 15.25 10.49 10.38
N GLY A 26 13.96 10.43 10.08
CA GLY A 26 13.30 11.11 8.97
C GLY A 26 11.92 10.50 8.70
N ALA A 27 11.04 11.24 8.02
CA ALA A 27 9.69 10.76 7.72
C ALA A 27 9.75 9.43 6.95
N SER A 28 8.99 8.44 7.42
CA SER A 28 8.84 7.15 6.72
C SER A 28 8.24 7.36 5.33
N GLU A 29 8.43 6.40 4.41
CA GLU A 29 7.78 6.49 3.08
C GLU A 29 6.25 6.57 3.19
N GLY A 30 5.66 5.89 4.18
CA GLY A 30 4.23 6.01 4.48
C GLY A 30 3.82 7.41 4.91
N GLU A 31 4.62 8.06 5.77
CA GLU A 31 4.38 9.44 6.20
C GLU A 31 4.54 10.45 5.05
N LYS A 32 5.54 10.26 4.17
CA LYS A 32 5.67 11.09 2.97
C LYS A 32 4.45 10.96 2.06
N MET A 33 3.95 9.73 1.89
CA MET A 33 2.74 9.46 1.12
C MET A 33 1.51 10.14 1.74
N GLU A 34 1.35 10.08 3.06
CA GLU A 34 0.25 10.71 3.79
C GLU A 34 0.28 12.23 3.65
N ARG A 35 1.45 12.87 3.83
CA ARG A 35 1.61 14.32 3.62
C ARG A 35 1.26 14.75 2.20
N GLN A 36 1.66 13.97 1.19
CA GLN A 36 1.32 14.26 -0.20
C GLN A 36 -0.19 14.07 -0.47
N MET A 37 -0.78 12.99 0.08
CA MET A 37 -2.23 12.76 0.02
C MET A 37 -2.97 13.98 0.60
N TRP A 38 -2.56 14.48 1.76
CA TRP A 38 -3.15 15.67 2.37
C TRP A 38 -3.00 16.94 1.53
N ALA A 39 -1.84 17.13 0.88
CA ALA A 39 -1.63 18.24 -0.04
C ALA A 39 -2.59 18.17 -1.24
N ASP A 40 -2.79 16.99 -1.80
CA ASP A 40 -3.70 16.78 -2.94
C ASP A 40 -5.18 16.96 -2.55
N PHE A 41 -5.57 16.53 -1.35
CA PHE A 41 -6.89 16.82 -0.78
C PHE A 41 -7.14 18.34 -0.69
N LYS A 42 -6.20 19.10 -0.12
CA LYS A 42 -6.31 20.56 -0.01
C LYS A 42 -6.37 21.25 -1.37
N ALA A 43 -5.65 20.72 -2.36
CA ALA A 43 -5.67 21.20 -3.73
C ALA A 43 -6.90 20.75 -4.53
N LYS A 44 -7.79 19.93 -3.95
CA LYS A 44 -8.93 19.29 -4.63
C LYS A 44 -8.52 18.52 -5.89
N ASN A 45 -7.31 17.95 -5.89
CA ASN A 45 -6.81 17.15 -7.01
C ASN A 45 -7.29 15.70 -6.87
N TRP A 46 -8.59 15.48 -7.09
CA TRP A 46 -9.24 14.18 -6.85
C TRP A 46 -8.62 13.04 -7.66
N LYS A 47 -8.16 13.34 -8.89
CA LYS A 47 -7.44 12.38 -9.72
C LYS A 47 -6.16 11.87 -9.04
N ALA A 48 -5.42 12.74 -8.36
CA ALA A 48 -4.20 12.36 -7.64
C ALA A 48 -4.48 11.69 -6.28
N VAL A 49 -5.61 12.02 -5.65
CA VAL A 49 -6.10 11.31 -4.45
C VAL A 49 -6.47 9.87 -4.83
N GLU A 50 -7.30 9.70 -5.85
CA GLU A 50 -7.75 8.40 -6.32
C GLU A 50 -6.60 7.49 -6.75
N SER A 51 -5.57 8.04 -7.41
CA SER A 51 -4.40 7.27 -7.85
C SER A 51 -3.55 6.71 -6.70
N LYS A 52 -3.71 7.22 -5.47
CA LYS A 52 -2.98 6.75 -4.28
C LYS A 52 -3.75 5.72 -3.47
N ILE A 53 -5.05 5.57 -3.71
CA ILE A 53 -5.86 4.51 -3.11
C ILE A 53 -5.61 3.23 -3.91
N ALA A 54 -5.50 2.07 -3.27
CA ALA A 54 -5.28 0.80 -3.98
C ALA A 54 -6.50 0.39 -4.82
N GLU A 55 -6.30 -0.41 -5.87
CA GLU A 55 -7.40 -0.79 -6.79
C GLU A 55 -8.38 -1.72 -6.09
N GLY A 56 -7.86 -2.65 -5.29
CA GLY A 56 -8.65 -3.50 -4.40
C GLY A 56 -9.02 -2.85 -3.07
N PHE A 57 -9.00 -1.51 -2.96
CA PHE A 57 -9.46 -0.84 -1.74
C PHE A 57 -10.94 -1.16 -1.50
N GLN A 58 -11.25 -1.49 -0.25
CA GLN A 58 -12.60 -1.75 0.22
C GLN A 58 -12.72 -1.16 1.62
N SER A 59 -13.77 -0.38 1.85
CA SER A 59 -14.18 0.12 3.16
C SER A 59 -15.55 -0.44 3.52
N ILE A 60 -15.85 -0.52 4.82
CA ILE A 60 -17.14 -0.95 5.34
C ILE A 60 -17.74 0.19 6.15
N HIS A 61 -18.90 0.67 5.71
CA HIS A 61 -19.67 1.72 6.35
C HIS A 61 -21.02 1.16 6.85
N PRO A 62 -21.76 1.87 7.71
CA PRO A 62 -23.08 1.42 8.18
C PRO A 62 -24.11 1.20 7.07
N ASP A 63 -23.95 1.86 5.93
CA ASP A 63 -24.81 1.75 4.74
C ASP A 63 -24.31 0.71 3.72
N GLY A 64 -23.14 0.09 3.95
CA GLY A 64 -22.62 -0.98 3.10
C GLY A 64 -21.13 -0.88 2.83
N ALA A 65 -20.64 -1.79 1.99
CA ALA A 65 -19.25 -1.78 1.52
C ALA A 65 -19.07 -0.76 0.39
N ARG A 66 -17.93 -0.07 0.37
CA ARG A 66 -17.58 0.89 -0.69
C ARG A 66 -16.18 0.62 -1.24
N ASP A 67 -16.12 0.52 -2.56
CA ASP A 67 -14.86 0.43 -3.28
C ASP A 67 -14.16 1.81 -3.34
N ARG A 68 -13.02 1.85 -4.02
CA ARG A 68 -12.25 3.09 -4.24
C ARG A 68 -13.11 4.24 -4.77
N ALA A 69 -13.98 3.97 -5.74
CA ALA A 69 -14.79 5.01 -6.36
C ALA A 69 -15.91 5.47 -5.41
N GLY A 70 -16.52 4.55 -4.67
CA GLY A 70 -17.55 4.85 -3.69
C GLY A 70 -17.05 5.65 -2.47
N GLU A 71 -15.76 5.56 -2.14
CA GLU A 71 -15.18 6.28 -0.98
C GLU A 71 -14.92 7.77 -1.26
N ILE A 72 -14.65 8.16 -2.51
CA ILE A 72 -14.24 9.52 -2.88
C ILE A 72 -15.44 10.41 -3.28
N ASN A 73 -16.57 9.80 -3.68
CA ASN A 73 -17.76 10.50 -4.18
C ASN A 73 -18.75 10.87 -3.07
#